data_AF-A0A522EI15-F1
#
_entry.id   AF-A0A522EI15-F1
#
_cell.length_a   1.000
_cell.length_b   1.000
_cell.length_c   1.000
_cell.angle_alpha   90.00
_cell.angle_beta   90.00
_cell.angle_gamma   90.00
#
_symmetry.space_group_name_H-M   'P 1'
#
loop_
_entity.id
_entity.type
_entity.pdbx_description
1 polymer ?
#
loop_
_entity_poly.entity_id
_entity_poly.type
_entity_poly.pdbx_seq_one_letter_code
_entity_poly.pdbx_strand_id
1 'polypeptide(L)' 'MKSLTCDCGYIVKGETVDEVMKKGMEHGMKTHNMKKADFTPEMAAKYKGMIKSS' A
#
# COMPACT_ATOMS: atom_id res chain seq x y z
N MET A 1 -11.32 -10.11 4.67
CA MET A 1 -10.79 -8.73 4.89
C MET A 1 -9.42 -8.64 4.21
N LYS A 2 -9.07 -7.51 3.58
CA LYS A 2 -7.79 -7.40 2.84
C LYS A 2 -6.75 -6.64 3.66
N SER A 3 -5.50 -7.09 3.56
CA SER A 3 -4.38 -6.43 4.23
C SER A 3 -3.11 -6.43 3.40
N LEU A 4 -2.38 -5.33 3.45
CA LEU A 4 -1.03 -5.17 2.92
C LEU A 4 -0.08 -4.98 4.09
N THR A 5 0.99 -5.76 4.12
CA THR A 5 2.10 -5.51 5.05
C THR A 5 3.16 -4.72 4.29
N CYS A 6 3.43 -3.49 4.73
CA CYS A 6 4.52 -2.68 4.22
C CYS A 6 5.85 -3.17 4.79
N ASP A 7 6.93 -2.90 4.06
CA ASP A 7 8.29 -3.30 4.43
C ASP A 7 8.73 -2.73 5.80
N CYS A 8 8.22 -1.54 6.15
CA CYS A 8 8.40 -0.91 7.46
C CYS A 8 7.64 -1.57 8.63
N GLY A 9 6.95 -2.70 8.39
CA GLY A 9 6.12 -3.39 9.38
C GLY A 9 4.70 -2.80 9.56
N TYR A 10 4.36 -1.73 8.84
CA TYR A 10 3.02 -1.15 8.89
C TYR A 10 2.00 -2.05 8.17
N ILE A 11 0.93 -2.43 8.87
CA ILE A 11 -0.13 -3.28 8.30
C ILE A 11 -1.32 -2.41 7.91
N VAL A 12 -1.52 -2.26 6.61
CA VAL A 12 -2.67 -1.55 6.04
C VAL A 12 -3.83 -2.52 5.91
N LYS A 13 -5.00 -2.15 6.45
CA LYS A 13 -6.24 -2.96 6.37
C LYS A 13 -7.34 -2.20 5.62
N GLY A 14 -8.14 -2.94 4.86
CA GLY A 14 -9.29 -2.41 4.10
C GLY A 14 -10.19 -3.51 3.55
N GLU A 15 -11.36 -3.12 3.05
CA GLU A 15 -12.31 -4.07 2.46
C GLU A 15 -11.96 -4.40 1.00
N THR A 16 -11.46 -3.39 0.29
CA THR A 16 -11.08 -3.47 -1.12
C THR A 16 -9.59 -3.29 -1.33
N VAL A 17 -9.10 -3.76 -2.47
CA VAL A 17 -7.70 -3.57 -2.87
C VAL A 17 -7.39 -2.08 -3.02
N ASP A 18 -8.34 -1.31 -3.58
CA ASP A 18 -8.21 0.14 -3.77
C ASP A 18 -8.04 0.88 -2.44
N GLU A 19 -8.83 0.53 -1.43
CA GLU A 19 -8.68 1.12 -0.09
C GLU A 19 -7.33 0.82 0.54
N VAL A 20 -6.87 -0.43 0.45
CA VAL A 20 -5.58 -0.84 1.00
C VAL A 20 -4.44 -0.12 0.27
N MET A 21 -4.55 0.02 -1.05
CA MET A 21 -3.61 0.79 -1.86
C MET A 21 -3.57 2.25 -1.44
N LYS A 22 -4.72 2.93 -1.42
CA LYS A 22 -4.81 4.35 -1.08
C LYS A 22 -4.23 4.64 0.30
N LYS A 23 -4.56 3.81 1.30
CA LYS A 23 -4.02 3.93 2.67
C LYS A 23 -2.51 3.65 2.72
N GLY A 24 -2.02 2.67 1.96
CA GLY A 24 -0.59 2.38 1.84
C GLY A 24 0.19 3.53 1.20
N MET A 25 -0.37 4.15 0.15
CA MET A 25 0.20 5.33 -0.48
C MET A 25 0.24 6.51 0.48
N GLU A 26 -0.85 6.78 1.20
CA GLU A 26 -0.89 7.84 2.22
C GLU A 26 0.18 7.65 3.30
N HIS A 27 0.39 6.41 3.76
CA HIS A 27 1.47 6.08 4.70
C HIS A 27 2.85 6.37 4.10
N GLY A 28 3.11 5.92 2.87
CA GLY A 28 4.37 6.19 2.17
C GLY A 28 4.64 7.70 2.05
N MET A 29 3.61 8.49 1.72
CA MET A 29 3.75 9.94 1.58
C MET A 29 4.01 10.65 2.91
N LYS A 30 3.30 10.25 3.98
CA LYS A 30 3.36 10.90 5.29
C LYS A 30 4.58 10.47 6.11
N THR A 31 4.94 9.19 6.08
CA THR A 31 5.97 8.61 6.95
C THR A 31 7.33 8.47 6.28
N HIS A 32 7.36 8.22 4.97
CA HIS A 32 8.60 7.98 4.21
C HIS A 32 8.93 9.10 3.22
N ASN A 33 8.22 10.23 3.31
CA ASN A 33 8.33 11.38 2.40
C ASN A 33 8.23 11.01 0.91
N MET A 34 7.56 9.90 0.59
CA MET A 34 7.37 9.49 -0.80
C MET A 34 6.50 10.49 -1.54
N LYS A 35 6.86 10.78 -2.78
CA LYS A 35 6.06 11.65 -3.65
C LYS A 35 5.12 10.82 -4.50
N LYS A 36 4.10 11.47 -5.07
CA LYS A 36 3.23 10.82 -6.06
C LYS A 36 4.00 10.16 -7.21
N ALA A 37 5.12 10.76 -7.62
CA ALA A 37 6.00 10.24 -8.66
C ALA A 37 6.74 8.95 -8.26
N ASP A 38 6.91 8.69 -6.96
CA ASP A 38 7.53 7.46 -6.45
C ASP A 38 6.58 6.25 -6.57
N PHE A 39 5.26 6.51 -6.58
CA PHE A 39 4.25 5.47 -6.79
C PHE A 39 4.12 5.15 -8.27
N THR A 40 5.14 4.50 -8.81
CA THR A 40 5.15 3.99 -10.17
C THR A 40 4.09 2.88 -10.34
N PRO A 41 3.59 2.66 -11.56
CA PRO A 41 2.69 1.55 -11.84
C PRO A 41 3.31 0.18 -11.49
N GLU A 42 4.64 0.06 -11.55
CA GLU A 42 5.35 -1.15 -11.13
C GLU A 42 5.25 -1.36 -9.61
N MET A 43 5.49 -0.32 -8.80
CA MET A 43 5.27 -0.39 -7.35
C MET A 43 3.82 -0.73 -7.03
N ALA A 44 2.87 -0.07 -7.69
CA ALA A 44 1.44 -0.37 -7.51
C ALA A 44 1.13 -1.83 -7.87
N ALA A 45 1.68 -2.39 -8.96
CA ALA A 45 1.48 -3.79 -9.29
C ALA A 45 2.07 -4.74 -8.22
N LYS A 46 3.27 -4.43 -7.71
CA LYS A 46 3.92 -5.21 -6.64
C LYS A 46 3.11 -5.19 -5.35
N TYR A 47 2.71 -4.00 -4.89
CA TYR A 47 1.84 -3.88 -3.71
C TYR A 47 0.51 -4.60 -3.91
N LYS A 48 -0.04 -4.62 -5.13
CA LYS A 48 -1.30 -5.31 -5.44
C LYS A 48 -1.16 -6.82 -5.28
N GLY A 49 -0.03 -7.38 -5.69
CA GLY A 49 0.30 -8.79 -5.50
C GLY A 49 0.61 -9.16 -4.05
N MET A 50 1.04 -8.19 -3.23
CA MET A 50 1.31 -8.39 -1.80
C MET A 50 0.06 -8.31 -0.92
N ILE A 51 -1.05 -7.74 -1.43
CA ILE A 51 -2.32 -7.70 -0.70
C ILE A 51 -2.85 -9.13 -0.54
N LYS A 52 -2.95 -9.57 0.72
CA LYS A 52 -3.54 -10.85 1.05
C LYS A 52 -4.99 -10.66 1.51
N SER A 53 -5.86 -11.58 1.12
CA SER A 53 -7.15 -11.78 1.77
C SER A 53 -6.95 -12.73 2.94
N SER A 54 -7.36 -12.32 4.14
CA SER A 54 -7.57 -13.20 5.29
C SER A 54 -9.04 -13.24 5.67
#